data_AF-A0A971TJ58-F1
#
_entry.id   AF-A0A971TJ58-F1
#
_cell.length_a   1.000
_cell.length_b   1.000
_cell.length_c   1.000
_cell.angle_alpha   90.00
_cell.angle_beta   90.00
_cell.angle_gamma   90.00
#
_symmetry.space_group_name_H-M   'P 1'
#
loop_
_entity.id
_entity.type
_entity.pdbx_description
1 polymer ?
#
loop_
_entity_poly.entity_id
_entity_poly.type
_entity_poly.pdbx_seq_one_letter_code
_entity_poly.pdbx_strand_id
1 'polypeptide(L)'
;LVDAVRESAVDLEKIVTTDLPEAMQNMTAEQRQQYVREKTEQRQTIQQQIADLNEQRKTYIAQEMKKRGDSNHSTLGAAVIQAVRQQAEKKNFAMPPQTQPAANSPATQPAAGS
;
A
#
# COMPACT_ATOMS: atom_id res chain seq x y z
N LEU A 1 23.27 5.00 1.09
CA LEU A 1 24.46 4.34 0.52
C LEU A 1 24.10 3.14 -0.36
N VAL A 2 23.55 2.04 0.15
CA VAL A 2 23.24 0.83 -0.64
C VAL A 2 22.42 1.12 -1.91
N ASP A 3 21.33 1.87 -1.81
CA ASP A 3 20.52 2.23 -2.99
C ASP A 3 21.27 3.17 -3.95
N ALA A 4 22.02 4.15 -3.42
CA ALA A 4 22.81 5.10 -4.21
C ALA A 4 23.96 4.43 -4.97
N VAL A 5 24.53 3.36 -4.42
CA VAL A 5 25.56 2.54 -5.07
C VAL A 5 24.94 1.70 -6.19
N ARG A 6 23.77 1.11 -5.95
CA ARG A 6 23.01 0.39 -6.99
C ARG A 6 22.62 1.31 -8.16
N GLU A 7 22.26 2.56 -7.85
CA GLU A 7 21.89 3.57 -8.85
C GLU A 7 23.10 4.25 -9.51
N SER A 8 24.33 3.79 -9.22
CA SER A 8 25.59 4.41 -9.68
C SER A 8 25.71 5.90 -9.36
N ALA A 9 24.89 6.41 -8.44
CA ALA A 9 24.93 7.78 -7.95
C ALA A 9 26.15 8.02 -7.06
N VAL A 10 26.75 6.94 -6.55
CA VAL A 10 27.86 6.97 -5.62
C VAL A 10 28.85 5.85 -5.95
N ASP A 11 30.11 6.25 -6.16
CA ASP A 11 31.22 5.33 -6.38
C ASP A 11 31.86 4.98 -5.04
N LEU A 12 31.73 3.71 -4.63
CA LEU A 12 32.10 3.23 -3.29
C LEU A 12 33.60 3.36 -3.01
N GLU A 13 34.40 3.38 -4.07
CA GLU A 13 35.86 3.50 -4.01
C GLU A 13 36.33 4.95 -3.91
N LYS A 14 35.49 5.92 -4.31
CA LYS A 14 35.82 7.36 -4.33
C LYS A 14 35.22 8.14 -3.15
N ILE A 15 34.37 7.50 -2.34
CA ILE A 15 33.83 8.11 -1.14
C ILE A 15 34.93 8.29 -0.08
N VAL A 16 34.96 9.45 0.55
CA VAL A 16 35.81 9.72 1.71
C VAL A 16 35.36 8.87 2.89
N THR A 17 36.30 8.29 3.63
CA THR A 17 36.00 7.39 4.75
C THR A 17 35.06 8.00 5.79
N THR A 18 35.08 9.33 5.97
CA THR A 18 34.19 10.06 6.89
C THR A 18 32.72 10.06 6.47
N ASP A 19 32.44 9.92 5.17
CA ASP A 19 31.07 9.91 4.63
C ASP A 19 30.48 8.50 4.60
N LEU A 20 31.28 7.49 4.98
CA LEU A 20 30.79 6.13 5.15
C LEU A 20 30.04 5.97 6.47
N PRO A 21 29.04 5.08 6.51
CA PRO A 21 28.45 4.62 7.76
C PRO A 21 29.52 4.09 8.72
N GLU A 22 29.39 4.32 10.03
CA GLU A 22 30.37 3.94 11.05
C GLU A 22 30.89 2.50 10.91
N ALA A 23 29.99 1.54 10.62
CA ALA A 23 30.35 0.14 10.42
C ALA A 23 31.34 -0.08 9.26
N MET A 24 31.33 0.79 8.24
CA MET A 24 32.16 0.70 7.04
C MET A 24 33.44 1.54 7.11
N GLN A 25 33.53 2.50 8.05
CA GLN A 25 34.71 3.36 8.18
C GLN A 25 35.97 2.56 8.53
N ASN A 26 35.81 1.50 9.33
CA ASN A 26 36.88 0.60 9.75
C ASN A 26 37.12 -0.59 8.79
N MET A 27 36.38 -0.66 7.68
CA MET A 27 36.49 -1.77 6.71
C MET A 27 37.48 -1.43 5.59
N THR A 28 38.18 -2.46 5.08
CA THR A 28 38.96 -2.36 3.83
C THR A 28 38.03 -2.16 2.61
N ALA A 29 38.58 -1.71 1.48
CA ALA A 29 37.78 -1.53 0.26
C ALA A 29 37.04 -2.80 -0.17
N GLU A 30 37.71 -3.96 -0.12
CA GLU A 30 37.10 -5.26 -0.41
C GLU A 30 35.97 -5.62 0.58
N GLN A 31 36.21 -5.41 1.87
CA GLN A 31 35.20 -5.64 2.92
C GLN A 31 33.98 -4.73 2.75
N ARG A 32 34.18 -3.46 2.36
CA ARG A 32 33.09 -2.52 2.08
C ARG A 32 32.26 -2.97 0.88
N GLN A 33 32.91 -3.40 -0.21
CA GLN A 33 32.20 -3.92 -1.38
C GLN A 33 31.39 -5.16 -1.01
N GLN A 34 31.97 -6.08 -0.25
CA GLN A 34 31.27 -7.29 0.21
C GLN A 34 30.09 -6.95 1.12
N TYR A 35 30.27 -6.06 2.09
CA TYR A 35 29.22 -5.60 3.00
C TYR A 35 28.03 -5.00 2.23
N VAL A 36 28.32 -4.17 1.22
CA VAL A 36 27.26 -3.52 0.42
C VAL A 36 26.55 -4.54 -0.47
N ARG A 37 27.26 -5.52 -1.04
CA ARG A 37 26.65 -6.65 -1.76
C ARG A 37 25.69 -7.42 -0.85
N GLU A 38 26.15 -7.86 0.31
CA GLU A 38 25.31 -8.61 1.27
C GLU A 38 24.08 -7.79 1.71
N LYS A 39 24.25 -6.50 1.98
CA LYS A 39 23.11 -5.62 2.32
C LYS A 39 22.14 -5.42 1.16
N THR A 40 22.63 -5.46 -0.08
CA THR A 40 21.78 -5.38 -1.27
C THR A 40 20.92 -6.64 -1.39
N GLU A 41 21.52 -7.82 -1.25
CA GLU A 41 20.81 -9.11 -1.30
C GLU A 41 19.78 -9.26 -0.17
N GLN A 42 20.16 -8.89 1.06
CA GLN A 42 19.25 -8.87 2.20
C GLN A 42 18.04 -7.96 1.94
N ARG A 43 18.30 -6.75 1.41
CA ARG A 43 17.24 -5.79 1.08
C ARG A 43 16.31 -6.33 -0.01
N GLN A 44 16.85 -6.93 -1.06
CA GLN A 44 16.04 -7.52 -2.13
C GLN A 44 15.14 -8.64 -1.61
N THR A 45 15.69 -9.49 -0.74
CA THR A 45 14.94 -10.59 -0.10
C THR A 45 13.78 -10.05 0.74
N ILE A 46 14.03 -9.04 1.57
CA ILE A 46 13.00 -8.40 2.39
C ILE A 46 11.93 -7.74 1.51
N GLN A 47 12.32 -7.07 0.43
CA GLN A 47 11.37 -6.45 -0.50
C GLN A 47 10.45 -7.47 -1.17
N GLN A 48 11.00 -8.63 -1.56
CA GLN A 48 10.19 -9.74 -2.09
C GLN A 48 9.18 -10.24 -1.06
N GLN A 49 9.62 -10.48 0.18
CA GLN A 49 8.73 -10.91 1.27
C GLN A 49 7.61 -9.90 1.55
N ILE A 50 7.92 -8.60 1.50
CA ILE A 50 6.91 -7.54 1.65
C ILE A 50 5.89 -7.58 0.50
N ALA A 51 6.34 -7.78 -0.74
CA ALA A 51 5.45 -7.89 -1.89
C ALA A 51 4.50 -9.09 -1.74
N ASP A 52 5.04 -10.26 -1.38
CA ASP A 52 4.28 -11.49 -1.19
C ASP A 52 3.24 -11.33 -0.07
N LEU A 53 3.63 -10.77 1.08
CA LEU A 53 2.73 -10.51 2.20
C LEU A 53 1.62 -9.52 1.84
N ASN A 54 1.92 -8.50 1.04
CA ASN A 54 0.93 -7.55 0.57
C ASN A 54 -0.09 -8.20 -0.36
N GLU A 55 0.34 -9.11 -1.23
CA GLU A 55 -0.57 -9.88 -2.08
C GLU A 55 -1.47 -10.79 -1.25
N GLN A 56 -0.91 -11.53 -0.29
CA GLN A 56 -1.67 -12.37 0.63
C GLN A 56 -2.71 -11.56 1.40
N ARG A 57 -2.34 -10.37 1.90
CA ARG A 57 -3.26 -9.46 2.59
C ARG A 57 -4.41 -9.03 1.68
N LYS A 58 -4.13 -8.62 0.44
CA LYS A 58 -5.16 -8.19 -0.51
C LYS A 58 -6.13 -9.33 -0.79
N THR A 59 -5.62 -10.53 -1.03
CA THR A 59 -6.42 -11.74 -1.24
C THR A 59 -7.29 -12.06 -0.04
N TYR A 60 -6.73 -12.01 1.18
CA TYR A 60 -7.49 -12.24 2.41
C TYR A 60 -8.62 -11.22 2.58
N ILE A 61 -8.34 -9.92 2.40
CA ILE A 61 -9.36 -8.87 2.51
C ILE A 61 -10.46 -9.09 1.47
N ALA A 62 -10.12 -9.38 0.22
CA ALA A 62 -11.11 -9.63 -0.83
C ALA A 62 -12.00 -10.84 -0.51
N GLN A 63 -11.41 -11.93 -0.03
CA GLN A 63 -12.15 -13.12 0.41
C GLN A 63 -13.05 -12.81 1.61
N GLU A 64 -12.54 -12.07 2.60
CA GLU A 64 -13.27 -11.72 3.80
C GLU A 64 -14.41 -10.75 3.52
N MET A 65 -14.21 -9.76 2.63
CA MET A 65 -15.28 -8.90 2.15
C MET A 65 -16.35 -9.67 1.39
N LYS A 66 -15.98 -10.67 0.58
CA LYS A 66 -16.94 -11.54 -0.11
C LYS A 66 -17.74 -12.39 0.88
N LYS A 67 -17.09 -12.97 1.89
CA LYS A 67 -17.76 -13.72 2.98
C LYS A 67 -18.75 -12.85 3.75
N ARG A 68 -18.37 -11.60 4.04
CA ARG A 68 -19.25 -10.62 4.70
C ARG A 68 -20.34 -10.09 3.77
N GLY A 69 -20.12 -10.10 2.46
CA GLY A 69 -21.04 -9.62 1.41
C GLY A 69 -22.31 -10.44 1.24
N ASP A 70 -22.37 -11.67 1.78
CA ASP A 70 -23.61 -12.47 1.85
C ASP A 70 -24.34 -12.30 3.19
N SER A 71 -23.77 -11.55 4.12
CA SER A 71 -24.42 -11.22 5.40
C SER A 71 -25.19 -9.92 5.21
N ASN A 72 -26.49 -10.07 4.91
CA ASN A 72 -27.56 -9.06 4.81
C ASN A 72 -27.72 -8.07 5.99
N HIS A 73 -26.66 -7.78 6.75
CA HIS A 73 -26.67 -6.76 7.78
C HIS A 73 -26.49 -5.41 7.11
N SER A 74 -27.62 -4.75 6.87
CA SER A 74 -27.74 -3.31 6.65
C SER A 74 -26.62 -2.59 7.38
N THR A 75 -25.69 -1.98 6.64
CA THR A 75 -24.59 -1.22 7.23
C THR A 75 -25.18 -0.16 8.17
N LEU A 76 -24.44 0.29 9.18
CA LEU A 76 -24.93 1.36 10.07
C LEU A 76 -25.47 2.56 9.26
N GLY A 77 -24.82 2.91 8.15
CA GLY A 77 -25.30 3.93 7.22
C GLY A 77 -26.65 3.59 6.59
N ALA A 78 -26.83 2.37 6.09
CA ALA A 78 -28.11 1.92 5.53
C ALA A 78 -29.23 1.90 6.59
N ALA A 79 -28.93 1.48 7.82
CA ALA A 79 -29.87 1.46 8.94
C ALA A 79 -30.30 2.88 9.35
N VAL A 80 -29.37 3.83 9.41
CA VAL A 80 -29.66 5.24 9.70
C VAL A 80 -30.52 5.87 8.60
N ILE A 81 -30.19 5.63 7.32
CA ILE A 81 -30.99 6.13 6.19
C ILE A 81 -32.42 5.59 6.25
N GLN A 82 -32.59 4.30 6.56
CA GLN A 82 -33.90 3.69 6.71
C GLN A 82 -34.69 4.29 7.89
N ALA A 83 -34.05 4.50 9.03
CA ALA A 83 -34.70 5.10 10.20
C ALA A 83 -35.15 6.55 9.93
N VAL A 84 -34.32 7.35 9.25
CA VAL A 84 -34.67 8.73 8.87
C VAL A 84 -35.84 8.75 7.88
N ARG A 85 -35.88 7.83 6.90
CA ARG A 85 -37.03 7.71 5.97
C ARG A 85 -38.33 7.39 6.70
N GLN A 86 -38.32 6.40 7.58
CA GLN A 86 -39.50 6.03 8.36
C GLN A 86 -40.00 7.19 9.23
N GLN A 87 -39.10 8.02 9.77
CA GLN A 87 -39.49 9.22 10.52
C GLN A 87 -40.03 10.33 9.61
N ALA A 88 -39.49 10.48 8.40
CA ALA A 88 -39.95 11.46 7.41
C ALA A 88 -41.35 11.12 6.86
N GLU A 89 -41.60 9.84 6.55
CA GLU A 89 -42.90 9.33 6.10
C GLU A 89 -43.99 9.59 7.15
N LYS A 90 -43.69 9.31 8.43
CA LYS A 90 -44.60 9.61 9.56
C LYS A 90 -44.93 11.11 9.70
N LYS A 91 -44.08 11.98 9.15
CA LYS A 91 -44.27 13.43 9.13
C LYS A 91 -44.80 13.95 7.78
N ASN A 92 -45.26 13.07 6.89
CA ASN A 92 -45.78 13.37 5.55
C ASN A 92 -44.76 14.07 4.62
N PHE A 93 -43.45 13.84 4.84
CA PHE A 93 -42.42 14.29 3.92
C PHE A 93 -42.14 13.22 2.86
N ALA A 94 -42.27 13.56 1.58
CA ALA A 94 -41.89 12.71 0.46
C ALA A 94 -40.42 12.96 0.09
N MET A 95 -39.56 11.95 0.22
CA MET A 95 -38.18 12.01 -0.27
C MET A 95 -38.06 11.38 -1.66
N PRO A 96 -37.28 11.99 -2.58
CA PRO A 96 -37.02 11.42 -3.89
C PRO A 96 -36.25 10.09 -3.76
N PRO A 97 -36.47 9.13 -4.67
CA PRO A 97 -35.68 7.89 -4.69
C PRO A 97 -34.20 8.22 -4.90
N GLN A 98 -33.35 7.67 -4.04
CA GLN A 98 -31.90 7.79 -4.23
C GLN A 98 -31.47 6.94 -5.42
N THR A 99 -31.03 7.58 -6.51
CA THR A 99 -30.16 6.94 -7.49
C THR A 99 -28.78 6.77 -6.86
N GLN A 100 -28.48 5.59 -6.32
CA GLN A 100 -27.10 5.25 -5.99
C GLN A 100 -26.32 5.15 -7.31
N PRO A 101 -25.25 5.92 -7.54
CA PRO A 101 -24.29 5.52 -8.55
C PRO A 101 -23.72 4.17 -8.10
N ALA A 102 -23.78 3.19 -8.99
CA ALA A 102 -23.33 1.83 -8.73
C ALA A 102 -21.92 1.85 -8.13
N ALA A 103 -21.83 1.61 -6.82
CA ALA A 103 -20.56 1.41 -6.14
C ALA A 103 -20.02 0.05 -6.56
N ASN A 104 -19.27 0.04 -7.66
CA ASN A 104 -18.06 -0.77 -7.94
C ASN A 104 -17.85 -0.85 -9.46
N SER A 105 -17.28 0.21 -10.03
CA SER A 105 -16.42 0.09 -11.21
C SER A 105 -15.05 0.63 -10.80
N PRO A 106 -13.94 -0.09 -11.06
CA PRO A 106 -12.62 0.44 -10.77
C PRO A 106 -12.44 1.68 -11.64
N ALA A 107 -12.20 2.83 -11.01
CA ALA A 107 -11.80 4.04 -11.71
C ALA A 107 -10.48 3.73 -12.43
N THR A 108 -10.55 3.43 -13.73
CA THR A 108 -9.41 3.57 -14.63
C THR A 108 -9.06 5.04 -14.66
N GLN A 109 -7.93 5.38 -14.03
CA GLN A 109 -7.27 6.66 -14.26
C GLN A 109 -6.99 6.79 -15.76
N PRO A 110 -7.36 7.90 -16.42
CA PRO A 110 -6.77 8.20 -17.72
C PRO A 110 -5.31 8.60 -17.47
N ALA A 111 -4.38 7.81 -18.03
CA ALA A 111 -3.00 8.24 -18.19
C ALA A 111 -2.98 9.47 -19.09
N ALA A 112 -2.68 10.63 -18.53
CA ALA A 112 -2.35 11.82 -19.28
C ALA A 112 -0.83 11.82 -19.55
N GLY A 113 -0.49 11.56 -20.81
CA GLY A 113 0.57 12.22 -21.58
C GLY A 113 2.02 12.15 -21.10
N SER A 114 2.86 11.46 -21.88
CA SER A 114 3.85 12.11 -22.75
C SER A 114 4.21 11.17 -23.90
#